data_AF-A0A7J4RXD9-F1
#
_entry.id   AF-A0A7J4RXD9-F1
#
_cell.length_a   1.000
_cell.length_b   1.000
_cell.length_c   1.000
_cell.angle_alpha   90.00
_cell.angle_beta   90.00
_cell.angle_gamma   90.00
#
_symmetry.space_group_name_H-M   'P 1'
#
loop_
_entity.id
_entity.type
_entity.pdbx_description
1 polymer ?
#
loop_
_entity_poly.entity_id
_entity_poly.type
_entity_poly.pdbx_seq_one_letter_code
_entity_poly.pdbx_strand_id
1 'polypeptide(L)'
;MMSGICSVCGLPGELCICQEIAKEQQCAILSTDRRRYGKIVTKVEGLEDSAIDINQLAKLLKNKCAAGGTVKGRTIELQGDHK
;
A
#
# COMPACT_ATOMS: atom_id res chain seq x y z
N MET A 1 -10.02 1.09 33.15
CA MET A 1 -8.70 1.58 33.61
C MET A 1 -7.64 0.66 33.05
N MET A 2 -6.91 1.12 32.04
CA MET A 2 -5.58 0.62 31.70
C MET A 2 -4.94 1.73 30.88
N SER A 3 -4.49 2.76 31.60
CA SER A 3 -3.60 3.82 31.08
C SER A 3 -2.23 3.18 30.86
N GLY A 4 -2.17 2.28 29.88
CA GLY A 4 -0.94 1.64 29.44
C GLY A 4 -0.07 2.66 28.73
N ILE A 5 1.22 2.66 29.08
CA ILE A 5 2.22 3.40 28.35
C ILE A 5 2.46 2.68 27.02
N CYS A 6 2.49 3.43 25.92
CA CYS A 6 2.83 2.86 24.62
C CYS A 6 4.29 2.38 24.61
N SER A 7 4.53 1.13 24.22
CA SER A 7 5.89 0.55 24.15
C SER A 7 6.75 1.10 23.01
N VAL A 8 6.16 1.86 22.08
CA VAL A 8 6.86 2.43 20.92
C VAL A 8 7.33 3.85 21.21
N CYS A 9 6.45 4.70 21.75
CA CYS A 9 6.76 6.12 22.00
C CYS A 9 6.88 6.49 23.49
N GLY A 10 6.52 5.61 24.41
CA GLY A 10 6.58 5.87 25.85
C GLY A 10 5.51 6.84 26.37
N LEU A 11 4.55 7.25 25.53
CA LEU A 11 3.46 8.14 25.93
C LEU A 11 2.30 7.36 26.57
N PRO A 12 1.55 7.95 27.52
CA PRO A 12 0.27 7.41 27.96
C PRO A 12 -0.65 7.18 26.75
N GLY A 13 -1.45 6.11 26.78
CA GLY A 13 -2.33 5.75 25.65
C GLY A 13 -3.21 6.90 25.13
N GLU A 14 -3.64 7.82 26.00
CA GLU A 14 -4.44 8.99 25.64
C GLU A 14 -3.68 10.06 24.83
N LEU A 15 -2.35 10.05 24.88
CA LEU A 15 -1.46 10.97 24.15
C LEU A 15 -0.71 10.27 23.01
N CYS A 16 -0.94 8.97 22.80
CA CYS A 16 -0.23 8.20 21.80
C CYS A 16 -0.74 8.51 20.39
N ILE A 17 0.17 8.94 19.51
CA ILE A 17 -0.09 9.23 18.09
C ILE A 17 0.70 8.32 17.14
N CYS A 18 1.17 7.16 17.62
CA CYS A 18 1.97 6.23 16.81
C CYS A 18 1.23 5.75 15.55
N GLN A 19 -0.11 5.66 15.58
CA GLN A 19 -0.90 5.28 14.42
C GLN A 19 -0.89 6.39 13.35
N GLU A 20 -1.06 7.65 13.72
CA GLU A 20 -0.93 8.79 12.79
C GLU A 20 0.46 8.84 12.16
N ILE A 21 1.52 8.68 12.97
CA ILE A 21 2.89 8.66 12.48
C ILE A 21 3.11 7.51 11.47
N ALA A 22 2.61 6.30 11.78
CA ALA A 22 2.74 5.16 10.89
C ALA A 22 2.00 5.37 9.54
N LYS A 23 0.85 6.06 9.56
CA LYS A 23 0.12 6.43 8.35
C LYS A 23 0.90 7.44 7.49
N GLU A 24 1.49 8.46 8.11
CA GLU A 24 2.28 9.48 7.41
C GLU A 24 3.58 8.94 6.81
N GLN A 25 4.20 7.94 7.45
CA GLN A 25 5.46 7.35 6.99
C GLN A 25 5.27 6.34 5.85
N GLN A 26 4.04 6.02 5.46
CA GLN A 26 3.79 5.04 4.42
C GLN A 26 4.12 5.59 3.02
N CYS A 27 4.84 4.82 2.22
CA CYS A 27 5.24 5.21 0.87
C CYS A 27 4.85 4.15 -0.16
N ALA A 28 4.12 4.55 -1.19
CA ALA A 28 3.85 3.68 -2.34
C ALA A 28 5.11 3.60 -3.22
N ILE A 29 5.57 2.38 -3.49
CA ILE A 29 6.70 2.10 -4.36
C ILE A 29 6.16 1.63 -5.72
N LEU A 30 6.59 2.31 -6.78
CA LEU A 30 6.27 1.98 -8.17
C LEU A 30 7.49 1.33 -8.83
N SER A 31 7.32 0.10 -9.31
CA SER A 31 8.34 -0.63 -10.06
C SER A 31 7.75 -1.24 -11.32
N THR A 32 8.58 -1.57 -12.31
CA THR A 32 8.16 -2.30 -13.51
C THR A 32 8.88 -3.64 -13.58
N ASP A 33 8.18 -4.65 -14.08
CA ASP A 33 8.70 -6.00 -14.29
C ASP A 33 8.36 -6.50 -15.71
N ARG A 34 9.16 -7.41 -16.24
CA ARG A 34 8.94 -8.03 -17.55
C ARG A 34 8.37 -9.44 -17.40
N ARG A 35 7.18 -9.65 -17.96
CA ARG A 35 6.50 -10.94 -18.05
C ARG A 35 6.80 -11.63 -19.39
N ARG A 36 6.20 -12.81 -19.56
CA ARG A 36 6.29 -13.63 -20.78
C ARG A 36 6.05 -12.79 -22.03
N TYR A 37 6.83 -13.05 -23.07
CA TYR A 37 6.79 -12.32 -24.35
C TYR A 37 7.19 -10.84 -24.24
N GLY A 38 7.96 -10.48 -23.20
CA GLY A 38 8.45 -9.11 -23.02
C GLY A 38 7.37 -8.12 -22.58
N LYS A 39 6.18 -8.59 -22.19
CA LYS A 39 5.09 -7.72 -21.71
C LYS A 39 5.51 -7.05 -20.41
N ILE A 40 5.41 -5.73 -20.35
CA ILE A 40 5.69 -4.96 -19.13
C ILE A 40 4.49 -5.03 -18.21
N VAL A 41 4.74 -5.11 -16.91
CA VAL A 41 3.76 -4.87 -15.86
C VAL A 41 4.28 -3.81 -14.90
N THR A 42 3.38 -2.96 -14.43
CA THR A 42 3.65 -1.99 -13.37
C THR A 42 3.21 -2.58 -12.04
N LYS A 43 4.07 -2.53 -11.03
CA LYS A 43 3.82 -2.95 -9.66
C LYS A 43 3.63 -1.74 -8.76
N VAL A 44 2.64 -1.81 -7.88
CA VAL A 44 2.43 -0.87 -6.77
C VAL A 44 2.56 -1.65 -5.46
N GLU A 45 3.52 -1.28 -4.62
CA GLU A 45 3.83 -1.92 -3.34
C GLU A 45 4.13 -0.88 -2.23
N GLY A 46 4.46 -1.30 -1.00
CA GLY A 46 4.80 -0.39 0.11
C GLY A 46 3.60 0.19 0.87
N LEU A 47 2.38 -0.21 0.52
CA LEU A 47 1.16 0.15 1.24
C LEU A 47 0.87 -0.93 2.27
N GLU A 48 1.32 -0.80 3.51
CA GLU A 48 1.18 -1.83 4.56
C GLU A 48 0.02 -1.59 5.53
N ASP A 49 -0.55 -0.38 5.57
CA ASP A 49 -1.66 -0.05 6.46
C ASP A 49 -2.91 -0.89 6.13
N SER A 50 -3.33 -1.68 7.11
CA SER A 50 -4.54 -2.50 7.05
C SER A 50 -5.82 -1.69 6.80
N ALA A 51 -5.84 -0.39 7.10
CA ALA A 51 -6.95 0.50 6.79
C ALA A 51 -7.12 0.75 5.27
N ILE A 52 -6.09 0.44 4.47
CA ILE A 52 -6.15 0.58 3.01
C ILE A 52 -6.75 -0.68 2.41
N ASP A 53 -7.91 -0.52 1.77
CA ASP A 53 -8.49 -1.56 0.92
C ASP A 53 -7.73 -1.63 -0.41
N ILE A 54 -6.78 -2.57 -0.47
CA ILE A 54 -5.94 -2.83 -1.64
C ILE A 54 -6.79 -3.26 -2.86
N ASN A 55 -7.91 -3.95 -2.66
CA ASN A 55 -8.76 -4.38 -3.77
C ASN A 55 -9.52 -3.20 -4.38
N GLN A 56 -10.02 -2.29 -3.54
CA GLN A 56 -10.65 -1.06 -3.99
C GLN A 56 -9.64 -0.17 -4.74
N LEU A 57 -8.43 -0.02 -4.20
CA LEU A 57 -7.35 0.72 -4.87
C LEU A 57 -7.00 0.09 -6.22
N ALA A 58 -6.85 -1.24 -6.28
CA ALA A 58 -6.57 -1.93 -7.54
C ALA A 58 -7.69 -1.71 -8.58
N LYS A 59 -8.96 -1.69 -8.17
CA LYS A 59 -10.08 -1.36 -9.06
C LYS A 59 -9.97 0.07 -9.61
N LEU A 60 -9.65 1.03 -8.74
CA LEU A 60 -9.46 2.43 -9.14
C LEU A 60 -8.30 2.58 -10.14
N LEU A 61 -7.16 1.96 -9.85
CA LEU A 61 -5.99 2.02 -10.72
C LEU A 61 -6.23 1.37 -12.08
N LYS A 62 -6.84 0.18 -12.13
CA LYS A 62 -7.23 -0.48 -13.40
C LYS A 62 -8.11 0.41 -14.26
N ASN A 63 -9.08 1.10 -13.66
CA ASN A 63 -9.96 2.03 -14.36
C ASN A 63 -9.19 3.25 -14.87
N LYS A 64 -8.30 3.83 -14.05
CA LYS A 64 -7.50 5.02 -14.42
C LYS A 64 -6.49 4.74 -15.53
N CYS A 65 -5.87 3.57 -15.49
CA CYS A 65 -4.85 3.14 -16.45
C CYS A 65 -5.43 2.41 -17.67
N ALA A 66 -6.75 2.22 -17.73
CA ALA A 66 -7.43 1.43 -18.76
C ALA A 66 -6.78 0.05 -19.00
N ALA A 67 -6.35 -0.61 -17.92
CA ALA A 67 -5.52 -1.81 -17.96
C ALA A 67 -6.10 -2.95 -17.13
N GLY A 68 -5.81 -4.18 -17.56
CA GLY A 68 -6.00 -5.37 -16.73
C GLY A 68 -5.00 -5.39 -15.57
N GLY A 69 -5.31 -6.13 -14.50
CA GLY A 69 -4.42 -6.24 -13.36
C GLY A 69 -4.96 -7.14 -12.25
N THR A 70 -4.08 -7.50 -11.32
CA THR A 70 -4.39 -8.39 -10.18
C THR A 70 -3.77 -7.87 -8.90
N VAL A 71 -4.34 -8.29 -7.76
CA VAL A 71 -3.73 -8.13 -6.44
C VAL A 71 -3.04 -9.44 -6.07
N LYS A 72 -1.83 -9.36 -5.52
CA LYS A 72 -1.10 -10.48 -4.91
C LYS A 72 -0.59 -10.05 -3.54
N GLY A 73 -1.20 -10.56 -2.47
CA GLY A 73 -0.96 -10.05 -1.13
C GLY A 73 -1.34 -8.58 -1.05
N ARG A 74 -0.36 -7.70 -0.80
CA ARG A 74 -0.52 -6.24 -0.81
C ARG A 74 0.13 -5.54 -2.01
N THR A 75 0.54 -6.31 -3.02
CA THR A 75 1.07 -5.79 -4.29
C THR A 75 -0.01 -5.76 -5.35
N ILE A 76 -0.13 -4.63 -6.06
CA ILE A 76 -1.01 -4.48 -7.23
C ILE A 76 -0.16 -4.59 -8.48
N GLU A 77 -0.51 -5.48 -9.40
CA GLU A 77 0.13 -5.60 -10.72
C GLU A 77 -0.84 -5.10 -11.81
N LEU A 78 -0.42 -4.12 -12.60
CA LEU A 78 -1.14 -3.57 -13.75
C LEU A 78 -0.39 -3.94 -15.04
N GLN A 79 -1.12 -4.31 -16.08
CA GLN A 79 -0.53 -4.60 -17.39
C GLN A 79 -0.11 -3.31 -18.09
N GLY A 80 1.12 -3.26 -18.61
CA GLY A 80 1.70 -2.07 -19.25
C GLY A 80 2.64 -1.29 -18.33
N ASP A 81 3.24 -0.24 -18.89
CA ASP A 81 4.12 0.70 -18.20
C ASP A 81 3.30 1.95 -17.81
N HIS A 82 3.07 2.12 -16.52
CA HIS A 82 2.22 3.17 -15.92
C HIS A 82 2.93 3.89 -14.78
N LYS A 83 4.27 3.96 -14.86
CA LYS A 83 5.10 4.59 -13.82
C LYS A 83 4.92 6.11 -13.76
#